data_AF-A0A292RDK8-F1
#
_entry.id   AF-A0A292RDK8-F1
#
_cell.length_a   1.000
_cell.length_b   1.000
_cell.length_c   1.000
_cell.angle_alpha   90.00
_cell.angle_beta   90.00
_cell.angle_gamma   90.00
#
_symmetry.space_group_name_H-M   'P 1'
#
loop_
_entity.id
_entity.type
_entity.pdbx_description
1 polymer ?
#
loop_
_entity_poly.entity_id
_entity_poly.type
_entity_poly.pdbx_seq_one_letter_code
_entity_poly.pdbx_strand_id
1 'polypeptide(L)'
;MFKFLKSLKKFYLTRILHRKYQRVGHCNGCGRCCQQIYVKHAKGVIQDEKDFENLKHQHRFYTYLKVTGKDEIGLIFECQNLDKETHKCKIHKTRPGICRRYPQEEIFAMGGGLAENCGYKLVPIESFEEVFSRVKKKKEHN
;
A
#
# COMPACT_ATOMS: atom_id res chain seq x y z
N MET A 1 -30.42 1.31 -12.72
CA MET A 1 -29.76 0.22 -11.95
C MET A 1 -28.27 0.47 -11.66
N PHE A 2 -27.46 0.82 -12.66
CA PHE A 2 -25.99 0.98 -12.52
C PHE A 2 -25.52 2.09 -11.55
N LYS A 3 -26.21 3.24 -11.52
CA LYS A 3 -25.90 4.36 -10.59
C LYS A 3 -26.17 4.00 -9.12
N PHE A 4 -27.22 3.24 -8.87
CA PHE A 4 -27.62 2.83 -7.52
C PHE A 4 -26.59 1.88 -6.88
N LEU A 5 -26.11 0.89 -7.64
CA LEU A 5 -25.06 -0.03 -7.20
C LEU A 5 -23.73 0.70 -6.91
N LYS A 6 -23.36 1.69 -7.72
CA LYS A 6 -22.19 2.53 -7.45
C LYS A 6 -22.33 3.32 -6.14
N SER A 7 -23.51 3.87 -5.88
CA SER A 7 -23.81 4.61 -4.65
C SER A 7 -23.71 3.71 -3.40
N LEU A 8 -24.27 2.50 -3.46
CA LEU A 8 -24.18 1.51 -2.37
C LEU A 8 -22.74 1.08 -2.10
N LYS A 9 -21.98 0.75 -3.15
CA LYS A 9 -20.55 0.40 -3.02
C LYS A 9 -19.76 1.53 -2.38
N LYS A 10 -19.98 2.78 -2.83
CA LYS A 10 -19.34 3.97 -2.29
C LYS A 10 -19.68 4.15 -0.80
N PHE A 11 -20.96 4.04 -0.45
CA PHE A 11 -21.42 4.13 0.94
C PHE A 11 -20.76 3.07 1.81
N TYR A 12 -20.75 1.81 1.39
CA TYR A 12 -20.12 0.72 2.13
C TYR A 12 -18.62 0.96 2.35
N LEU A 13 -17.88 1.32 1.29
CA LEU A 13 -16.45 1.56 1.39
C LEU A 13 -16.10 2.73 2.32
N THR A 14 -16.86 3.83 2.26
CA THR A 14 -16.55 5.07 3.01
C THR A 14 -17.11 5.08 4.43
N ARG A 15 -18.33 4.54 4.64
CA ARG A 15 -19.05 4.62 5.92
C ARG A 15 -18.88 3.38 6.79
N ILE A 16 -18.67 2.22 6.20
CA ILE A 16 -18.49 0.96 6.95
C ILE A 16 -17.01 0.60 7.01
N LEU A 17 -16.29 0.63 5.89
CA LEU A 17 -14.87 0.28 5.86
C LEU A 17 -13.92 1.46 6.09
N HIS A 18 -14.45 2.69 6.22
CA HIS A 18 -13.68 3.92 6.44
C HIS A 18 -12.52 4.15 5.46
N ARG A 19 -12.65 3.64 4.22
CA ARG A 19 -11.66 3.82 3.17
C ARG A 19 -11.81 5.17 2.49
N LYS A 20 -10.68 5.80 2.17
CA LYS A 20 -10.64 7.07 1.44
C LYS A 20 -10.32 6.86 -0.04
N TYR A 21 -9.58 5.81 -0.35
CA TYR A 21 -9.11 5.50 -1.69
C TYR A 21 -9.53 4.09 -2.13
N GLN A 22 -9.75 3.92 -3.41
CA GLN A 22 -9.93 2.61 -4.01
C GLN A 22 -8.70 2.26 -4.84
N ARG A 23 -8.15 1.06 -4.62
CA ARG A 23 -7.15 0.49 -5.51
C ARG A 23 -7.78 0.11 -6.85
N VAL A 24 -7.21 0.61 -7.93
CA VAL A 24 -7.55 0.29 -9.32
C VAL A 24 -6.30 -0.11 -10.10
N GLY A 25 -6.50 -0.73 -11.27
CA GLY A 25 -5.40 -1.20 -12.12
C GLY A 25 -4.86 -2.58 -11.72
N HIS A 26 -3.71 -2.95 -12.27
CA HIS A 26 -3.09 -4.26 -12.07
C HIS A 26 -1.56 -4.18 -12.06
N CYS A 27 -0.89 -5.25 -11.64
CA CYS A 27 0.57 -5.28 -11.61
C CYS A 27 1.13 -5.41 -13.04
N ASN A 28 1.96 -4.46 -13.46
CA ASN A 28 2.68 -4.51 -14.74
C ASN A 28 4.00 -5.30 -14.66
N GLY A 29 4.36 -5.82 -13.48
CA GLY A 29 5.63 -6.53 -13.28
C GLY A 29 6.87 -5.63 -13.29
N CYS A 30 6.74 -4.35 -12.92
CA CYS A 30 7.86 -3.39 -12.94
C CYS A 30 8.92 -3.57 -11.84
N GLY A 31 8.70 -4.47 -10.87
CA GLY A 31 9.67 -4.79 -9.81
C GLY A 31 9.86 -3.74 -8.71
N ARG A 32 9.35 -2.51 -8.87
CA ARG A 32 9.61 -1.39 -7.93
C ARG A 32 9.14 -1.67 -6.50
N CYS A 33 8.00 -2.33 -6.31
CA CYS A 33 7.51 -2.70 -4.98
C CYS A 33 8.39 -3.74 -4.25
N CYS A 34 9.38 -4.33 -4.93
CA CYS A 34 10.31 -5.30 -4.38
C CYS A 34 11.70 -4.70 -4.06
N GLN A 35 11.99 -3.45 -4.46
CA GLN A 35 13.33 -2.87 -4.41
C GLN A 35 13.62 -2.05 -3.14
N GLN A 36 12.68 -1.20 -2.73
CA GLN A 36 12.82 -0.31 -1.57
C GLN A 36 11.57 -0.46 -0.70
N ILE A 37 11.65 -1.37 0.26
CA ILE A 37 10.53 -1.73 1.13
C ILE A 37 10.85 -1.19 2.52
N TYR A 38 9.93 -0.40 3.07
CA TYR A 38 9.87 -0.15 4.51
C TYR A 38 8.83 -1.06 5.13
N VAL A 39 9.20 -1.72 6.22
CA VAL A 39 8.31 -2.62 6.94
C VAL A 39 7.82 -1.93 8.20
N LYS A 40 6.51 -1.66 8.25
CA LYS A 40 5.83 -1.17 9.45
C LYS A 40 5.33 -2.36 10.27
N HIS A 41 5.80 -2.49 11.51
CA HIS A 41 5.38 -3.51 12.45
C HIS A 41 5.04 -2.90 13.82
N ALA A 42 3.84 -3.18 14.33
CA ALA A 42 3.29 -2.76 15.63
C ALA A 42 3.54 -1.28 16.02
N LYS A 43 4.75 -0.96 16.48
CA LYS A 43 5.18 0.34 17.02
C LYS A 43 5.69 1.33 15.96
N GLY A 44 5.94 0.90 14.72
CA GLY A 44 6.46 1.80 13.70
C GLY A 44 7.19 1.08 12.56
N VAL A 45 7.98 1.83 11.80
CA VAL A 45 8.92 1.26 10.83
C VAL A 45 10.07 0.61 11.59
N ILE A 46 10.51 -0.57 11.16
CA ILE A 46 11.60 -1.30 11.81
C ILE A 46 12.90 -0.51 11.68
N GLN A 47 13.60 -0.30 12.80
CA GLN A 47 14.84 0.47 12.89
C GLN A 47 16.09 -0.38 13.06
N ASP A 48 15.94 -1.58 13.62
CA ASP A 48 17.04 -2.40 14.11
C ASP A 48 17.03 -3.79 13.46
N GLU A 49 18.22 -4.27 13.09
CA GLU A 49 18.35 -5.55 12.38
C GLU A 49 18.06 -6.75 13.29
N LYS A 50 18.40 -6.67 14.58
CA LYS A 50 18.11 -7.73 15.55
C LYS A 50 16.60 -7.88 15.75
N ASP A 51 15.88 -6.77 15.81
CA ASP A 51 14.41 -6.78 15.82
C ASP A 51 13.84 -7.44 14.56
N PHE A 52 14.42 -7.13 13.39
CA PHE A 52 14.02 -7.77 12.14
C PHE A 52 14.30 -9.28 12.12
N GLU A 53 15.45 -9.74 12.62
CA GLU A 53 15.74 -11.18 12.73
C GLU A 53 14.69 -11.90 13.57
N ASN A 54 14.27 -11.31 14.69
CA ASN A 54 13.19 -11.87 15.51
C ASN A 54 11.86 -11.98 14.75
N LEU A 55 11.55 -11.03 13.87
CA LEU A 55 10.32 -11.03 13.07
C LEU A 55 10.29 -12.16 12.05
N LYS A 56 11.45 -12.65 11.57
CA LYS A 56 11.53 -13.79 10.64
C LYS A 56 10.87 -15.05 11.19
N HIS A 57 10.86 -15.23 12.51
CA HIS A 57 10.20 -16.36 13.17
C HIS A 57 8.67 -16.25 13.22
N GLN A 58 8.11 -15.04 13.05
CA GLN A 58 6.67 -14.83 13.18
C GLN A 58 5.90 -15.07 11.88
N HIS A 59 6.50 -14.75 10.73
CA HIS A 59 5.81 -14.89 9.44
C HIS A 59 6.80 -15.04 8.29
N ARG A 60 6.55 -16.03 7.42
CA ARG A 60 7.42 -16.38 6.27
C ARG A 60 7.73 -15.22 5.33
N PHE A 61 6.85 -14.22 5.23
CA PHE A 61 7.12 -13.02 4.42
C PHE A 61 8.44 -12.34 4.79
N TYR A 62 8.77 -12.24 6.08
CA TYR A 62 9.98 -11.55 6.52
C TYR A 62 11.25 -12.31 6.09
N THR A 63 11.18 -13.63 5.90
CA THR A 63 12.32 -14.40 5.40
C THR A 63 12.62 -14.14 3.92
N TYR A 64 11.72 -13.45 3.19
CA TYR A 64 11.95 -13.03 1.81
C TYR A 64 12.64 -11.67 1.69
N LEU A 65 12.89 -10.99 2.80
CA LEU A 65 13.44 -9.63 2.81
C LEU A 65 14.91 -9.65 3.25
N LYS A 66 15.73 -8.89 2.55
CA LYS A 66 17.13 -8.63 2.87
C LYS A 66 17.30 -7.16 3.17
N VAL A 67 17.99 -6.83 4.27
CA VAL A 67 18.38 -5.44 4.57
C VAL A 67 19.38 -4.96 3.52
N THR A 68 19.13 -3.80 2.93
CA THR A 68 20.00 -3.17 1.92
C THR A 68 20.53 -1.81 2.37
N GLY A 69 19.95 -1.22 3.41
CA GLY A 69 20.41 0.03 3.98
C GLY A 69 19.55 0.47 5.15
N LYS A 70 19.83 1.66 5.65
CA LYS A 70 19.08 2.32 6.71
C LYS A 70 19.11 3.82 6.48
N ASP A 71 17.98 4.48 6.73
CA ASP A 71 17.85 5.94 6.70
C ASP A 71 17.12 6.44 7.96
N GLU A 72 16.73 7.72 7.95
CA GLU A 72 15.99 8.37 9.04
C GLU A 72 14.59 7.75 9.27
N ILE A 73 14.00 7.12 8.25
CA ILE A 73 12.70 6.46 8.33
C ILE A 73 12.87 5.06 8.94
N GLY A 74 13.94 4.34 8.58
CA GLY A 74 14.32 3.07 9.19
C GLY A 74 15.09 2.15 8.26
N LEU A 75 15.00 0.84 8.51
CA LEU A 75 15.63 -0.17 7.66
C LEU A 75 14.96 -0.23 6.29
N ILE A 76 15.81 -0.24 5.26
CA ILE A 76 15.42 -0.42 3.87
C ILE A 76 15.64 -1.87 3.50
N PHE A 77 14.59 -2.49 2.96
CA PHE A 77 14.62 -3.89 2.56
C PHE A 77 14.45 -4.06 1.05
N GLU A 78 15.05 -5.12 0.55
CA GLU A 78 14.81 -5.65 -0.79
C GLU A 78 14.24 -7.07 -0.71
N CYS A 79 13.27 -7.40 -1.56
CA CYS A 79 12.74 -8.75 -1.64
C CYS A 79 13.65 -9.66 -2.48
N GLN A 80 14.12 -10.75 -1.87
CA GLN A 80 14.95 -11.79 -2.49
C GLN A 80 14.24 -12.55 -3.62
N ASN A 81 12.91 -12.44 -3.71
CA ASN A 81 12.12 -13.00 -4.81
C ASN A 81 12.05 -12.10 -6.05
N LEU A 82 12.70 -10.93 -6.03
CA LEU A 82 12.92 -10.12 -7.23
C LEU A 82 13.95 -10.81 -8.13
N ASP A 83 13.57 -11.03 -9.38
CA ASP A 83 14.51 -11.41 -10.42
C ASP A 83 15.28 -10.17 -10.89
N LYS A 84 16.61 -10.23 -10.86
CA LYS A 84 17.46 -9.05 -11.12
C LYS A 84 17.56 -8.71 -12.61
N GLU A 85 17.38 -9.68 -13.49
CA GLU A 85 17.49 -9.51 -14.94
C GLU A 85 16.15 -9.07 -15.54
N THR A 86 15.08 -9.75 -15.17
CA THR A 86 13.74 -9.49 -15.72
C THR A 86 12.93 -8.46 -14.92
N HIS A 87 13.38 -8.12 -13.71
CA HIS A 87 12.67 -7.30 -12.72
C HIS A 87 11.31 -7.85 -12.28
N LYS A 88 11.00 -9.12 -12.60
CA LYS A 88 9.75 -9.77 -12.24
C LYS A 88 9.86 -10.47 -10.90
N CYS A 89 8.70 -10.65 -10.25
CA CYS A 89 8.63 -11.43 -9.02
C CYS A 89 8.60 -12.93 -9.35
N LYS A 90 9.61 -13.68 -8.89
CA LYS A 90 9.74 -15.13 -9.12
C LYS A 90 8.55 -15.93 -8.57
N ILE A 91 7.95 -15.46 -7.48
CA ILE A 91 6.80 -16.11 -6.83
C ILE A 91 5.48 -15.36 -7.07
N HIS A 92 5.33 -14.64 -8.18
CA HIS A 92 4.19 -13.75 -8.37
C HIS A 92 2.84 -14.45 -8.13
N LYS A 93 2.64 -15.67 -8.65
CA LYS A 93 1.38 -16.42 -8.49
C LYS A 93 1.10 -16.84 -7.04
N THR A 94 2.15 -17.18 -6.28
CA THR A 94 2.07 -17.67 -4.89
C THR A 94 2.43 -16.59 -3.86
N ARG A 95 2.57 -15.33 -4.30
CA ARG A 95 2.99 -14.20 -3.45
C ARG A 95 2.09 -14.05 -2.21
N PRO A 96 2.68 -13.64 -1.06
CA PRO A 96 1.95 -13.54 0.20
C PRO A 96 0.88 -12.44 0.15
N GLY A 97 -0.07 -12.51 1.10
CA GLY A 97 -1.23 -11.60 1.14
C GLY A 97 -0.87 -10.11 1.20
N ILE A 98 0.25 -9.75 1.83
CA ILE A 98 0.76 -8.37 1.84
C ILE A 98 1.11 -7.88 0.43
N CYS A 99 1.82 -8.68 -0.36
CA CYS A 99 2.15 -8.38 -1.76
C CYS A 99 0.91 -8.35 -2.65
N ARG A 100 -0.12 -9.17 -2.36
CA ARG A 100 -1.39 -9.15 -3.13
C ARG A 100 -2.22 -7.90 -2.87
N ARG A 101 -2.12 -7.32 -1.67
CA ARG A 101 -2.86 -6.12 -1.25
C ARG A 101 -2.16 -4.82 -1.64
N TYR A 102 -0.88 -4.87 -2.02
CA TYR A 102 -0.16 -3.71 -2.55
C TYR A 102 -0.90 -3.05 -3.75
N PRO A 103 -0.92 -1.71 -3.83
CA PRO A 103 -0.56 -0.75 -2.78
C PRO A 103 -1.69 -0.55 -1.76
N GLN A 104 -1.35 -0.12 -0.54
CA GLN A 104 -2.30 0.24 0.51
C GLN A 104 -2.32 1.75 0.76
N GLU A 105 -3.40 2.29 1.34
CA GLU A 105 -3.60 3.74 1.54
C GLU A 105 -2.54 4.37 2.46
N GLU A 106 -1.95 3.57 3.35
CA GLU A 106 -0.92 3.97 4.30
C GLU A 106 0.34 4.53 3.60
N ILE A 107 0.56 4.20 2.33
CA ILE A 107 1.64 4.78 1.54
C ILE A 107 1.54 6.32 1.48
N PHE A 108 0.33 6.86 1.41
CA PHE A 108 0.09 8.30 1.37
C PHE A 108 0.34 8.97 2.72
N ALA A 109 0.03 8.27 3.83
CA ALA A 109 0.33 8.78 5.17
C ALA A 109 1.84 8.93 5.41
N MET A 110 2.66 8.20 4.66
CA MET A 110 4.13 8.28 4.70
C MET A 110 4.71 9.25 3.66
N GLY A 111 3.88 10.02 2.96
CA GLY A 111 4.33 10.89 1.85
C GLY A 111 4.83 10.13 0.62
N GLY A 112 4.60 8.81 0.55
CA GLY A 112 5.08 7.95 -0.51
C GLY A 112 4.21 8.01 -1.76
N GLY A 113 4.85 7.89 -2.91
CA GLY A 113 4.21 7.75 -4.22
C GLY A 113 4.33 6.34 -4.79
N LEU A 114 3.48 6.01 -5.76
CA LEU A 114 3.71 4.85 -6.61
C LEU A 114 4.67 5.26 -7.73
N ALA A 115 5.58 4.36 -8.10
CA ALA A 115 6.46 4.57 -9.25
C ALA A 115 5.64 4.84 -10.52
N GLU A 116 6.17 5.69 -11.41
CA GLU A 116 5.47 6.15 -12.62
C GLU A 116 5.00 4.99 -13.52
N ASN A 117 5.79 3.91 -13.58
CA ASN A 117 5.48 2.72 -14.38
C ASN A 117 4.64 1.66 -13.63
N CYS A 118 4.14 1.97 -12.43
CA CYS A 118 3.26 1.09 -11.69
C CYS A 118 1.87 1.05 -12.33
N GLY A 119 1.36 -0.15 -12.63
CA GLY A 119 0.01 -0.31 -13.19
C GLY A 119 -1.12 -0.14 -12.17
N TYR A 120 -0.80 -0.02 -10.87
CA TYR A 120 -1.78 0.28 -9.83
C TYR A 120 -1.93 1.79 -9.64
N LYS A 121 -3.15 2.20 -9.28
CA LYS A 121 -3.44 3.55 -8.81
C LYS A 121 -4.35 3.48 -7.58
N LEU A 122 -4.22 4.45 -6.68
CA LEU A 122 -5.17 4.66 -5.59
C LEU A 122 -5.96 5.92 -5.92
N VAL A 123 -7.24 5.75 -6.24
CA VAL A 123 -8.12 6.86 -6.64
C VAL A 123 -9.05 7.24 -5.49
N PRO A 124 -9.31 8.54 -5.23
CA PRO A 124 -10.27 8.96 -4.23
C PRO A 124 -11.64 8.31 -4.48
N ILE A 125 -12.27 7.79 -3.41
CA ILE A 125 -13.63 7.23 -3.51
C ILE A 125 -14.68 8.35 -3.60
N GLU A 126 -14.42 9.47 -2.92
CA GLU A 126 -15.20 10.70 -3.03
C GLU A 126 -14.38 11.73 -3.80
N SER A 127 -15.01 12.45 -4.73
CA SER A 127 -14.35 13.53 -5.45
C SER A 127 -14.11 14.73 -4.53
N PHE A 128 -13.18 15.59 -4.92
CA PHE A 128 -12.91 16.81 -4.20
C PHE A 128 -14.18 17.68 -4.07
N GLU A 129 -14.96 17.82 -5.14
CA GLU A 129 -16.18 18.62 -5.19
C GLU A 129 -17.23 18.11 -4.19
N GLU A 130 -17.38 16.79 -4.07
CA GLU A 130 -18.30 16.15 -3.14
C GLU A 130 -17.89 16.42 -1.68
N VAL A 131 -16.60 16.26 -1.39
CA VAL A 131 -16.04 16.55 -0.07
C VAL A 131 -16.20 18.03 0.26
N PHE A 132 -15.85 18.91 -0.67
CA PHE A 132 -15.91 20.36 -0.53
C PHE A 132 -17.35 20.83 -0.27
N SER A 133 -18.30 20.37 -1.08
CA SER A 133 -19.73 20.72 -0.93
C SER A 133 -20.28 20.28 0.43
N ARG A 134 -19.88 19.10 0.92
CA ARG A 134 -20.28 18.60 2.24
C ARG A 134 -19.68 19.42 3.38
N VAL A 135 -18.41 19.83 3.26
CA VAL A 135 -17.73 20.67 4.26
C VAL A 135 -18.38 22.06 4.31
N LYS A 136 -18.70 22.65 3.15
CA LYS A 136 -19.38 23.95 3.06
C LYS A 136 -20.74 23.93 3.77
N LYS A 137 -21.61 22.96 3.47
CA LYS A 137 -22.92 22.82 4.13
C LYS A 137 -22.82 22.67 5.64
N LYS A 138 -21.81 21.94 6.15
CA LYS A 138 -21.59 21.82 7.61
C LYS A 138 -21.23 23.14 8.28
N LYS A 139 -20.51 24.03 7.58
CA LYS A 139 -20.16 25.36 8.11
C LYS A 139 -21.31 26.35 8.10
N GLU A 140 -22.31 26.16 7.24
CA GLU A 140 -23.50 27.02 7.17
C GLU A 140 -24.56 26.65 8.22
N HIS A 141 -24.44 25.46 8.84
CA HIS A 141 -25.36 24.94 9.86
C HIS A 141 -24.76 24.85 11.27
N ASN A 142 -23.53 25.33 11.45
CA ASN A 142 -22.85 25.50 12.74
C ASN A 142 -22.59 26.98 12.96
#